data_AF-A0A520HV88-F1
#
_entry.id   AF-A0A520HV88-F1
#
_cell.length_a   1.000
_cell.length_b   1.000
_cell.length_c   1.000
_cell.angle_alpha   90.00
_cell.angle_beta   90.00
_cell.angle_gamma   90.00
#
_symmetry.space_group_name_H-M   'P 1'
#
loop_
_entity.id
_entity.type
_entity.pdbx_description
1 polymer ?
#
loop_
_entity_poly.entity_id
_entity_poly.type
_entity_poly.pdbx_seq_one_letter_code
_entity_poly.pdbx_strand_id
1 'polypeptide(L)' 'MAKAQDEPSEVAATDGRVLVDGPGGLAVTFTPRAARETGRRLGEASDEAERQPVVDPDDGGTA' A
#
# COMPACT_ATOMS: atom_id res chain seq x y z
N MET A 1 9.40 11.21 -4.96
CA MET A 1 8.74 10.26 -4.03
C MET A 1 7.36 9.96 -4.57
N ALA A 2 6.80 8.77 -4.35
CA ALA A 2 5.39 8.54 -4.64
C ALA A 2 4.55 9.32 -3.60
N LYS A 3 3.45 9.93 -4.03
CA LYS A 3 2.51 10.63 -3.14
C LYS A 3 1.80 9.60 -2.24
N ALA A 4 1.56 9.93 -0.98
CA ALA A 4 0.71 9.14 -0.10
C ALA A 4 -0.72 9.06 -0.69
N GLN A 5 -1.28 7.86 -0.70
CA GLN A 5 -2.63 7.58 -1.20
C GLN A 5 -3.50 7.19 -0.01
N ASP A 6 -4.67 7.82 0.10
CA ASP A 6 -5.65 7.55 1.18
C ASP A 6 -6.75 6.57 0.72
N GLU A 7 -6.89 6.36 -0.58
CA GLU A 7 -7.80 5.37 -1.14
C GLU A 7 -7.16 3.97 -1.15
N PRO A 8 -7.88 2.92 -0.70
CA PRO A 8 -7.37 1.56 -0.75
C PRO A 8 -7.27 1.06 -2.19
N SER A 9 -6.36 0.12 -2.43
CA SER A 9 -6.29 -0.61 -3.70
C SER A 9 -7.39 -1.67 -3.82
N GLU A 10 -7.86 -1.92 -5.04
CA GLU A 10 -8.72 -3.06 -5.35
C GLU A 10 -7.88 -4.35 -5.42
N VAL A 11 -8.41 -5.44 -4.86
CA VAL A 11 -7.72 -6.73 -4.82
C VAL A 11 -8.65 -7.83 -5.32
N ALA A 12 -8.22 -8.57 -6.34
CA ALA A 12 -9.00 -9.63 -6.95
C ALA A 12 -8.18 -10.92 -7.15
N ALA A 13 -8.84 -12.07 -7.05
CA ALA A 13 -8.25 -13.36 -7.45
C ALA A 13 -8.64 -13.66 -8.90
N THR A 14 -7.63 -13.89 -9.75
CA THR A 14 -7.84 -14.25 -11.16
C THR A 14 -6.77 -15.24 -11.61
N ASP A 15 -7.15 -16.30 -12.31
CA ASP A 15 -6.25 -17.33 -12.87
C ASP A 15 -5.19 -17.87 -11.88
N GLY A 16 -5.58 -18.11 -10.62
CA GLY A 16 -4.67 -18.59 -9.58
C GLY A 16 -3.60 -17.58 -9.14
N ARG A 17 -3.80 -16.31 -9.46
CA ARG A 17 -3.02 -15.15 -9.02
C ARG A 17 -3.88 -14.20 -8.20
N VAL A 18 -3.22 -13.27 -7.53
CA VAL A 18 -3.86 -12.13 -6.87
C VAL A 18 -3.40 -10.87 -7.57
N LEU A 19 -4.34 -10.13 -8.13
CA LEU A 19 -4.10 -8.81 -8.72
C LEU A 19 -4.42 -7.74 -7.68
N VAL A 20 -3.54 -6.75 -7.58
CA VAL A 20 -3.78 -5.52 -6.84
C VAL A 20 -3.72 -4.38 -7.85
N ASP A 21 -4.79 -3.60 -7.93
CA ASP A 21 -4.89 -2.39 -8.73
C ASP A 21 -5.13 -1.19 -7.80
N GLY A 22 -4.18 -0.28 -7.75
CA GLY A 22 -4.12 0.80 -6.79
C GLY A 22 -4.13 2.19 -7.43
N PRO A 23 -4.54 3.21 -6.66
CA PRO A 23 -4.55 4.59 -7.13
C PRO A 23 -3.16 5.03 -7.61
N GLY A 24 -3.12 5.83 -8.69
CA GLY A 24 -1.87 6.25 -9.32
C GLY A 24 -1.26 5.23 -10.30
N GLY A 25 -2.05 4.24 -10.74
CA GLY A 25 -1.63 3.26 -11.76
C GLY A 25 -0.76 2.13 -11.20
N LEU A 26 -0.91 1.82 -9.91
CA LEU A 26 -0.21 0.70 -9.29
C LEU A 26 -0.88 -0.60 -9.70
N ALA A 27 -0.28 -1.36 -10.60
CA ALA A 27 -0.74 -2.72 -10.93
C ALA A 27 0.33 -3.74 -10.56
N VAL A 28 0.02 -4.65 -9.64
CA VAL A 28 0.94 -5.74 -9.25
C VAL A 28 0.22 -7.08 -9.13
N THR A 29 0.88 -8.13 -9.62
CA THR A 29 0.36 -9.50 -9.60
C THR A 29 1.21 -10.37 -8.67
N PHE A 30 0.55 -11.06 -7.75
CA PHE A 30 1.17 -11.97 -6.80
C PHE A 30 0.76 -13.42 -7.04
N THR A 31 1.64 -14.34 -6.64
CA THR A 31 1.20 -15.70 -6.30
C THR A 31 0.36 -15.67 -5.02
N PRO A 32 -0.53 -16.65 -4.76
CA PRO A 32 -1.33 -16.67 -3.53
C PRO A 32 -0.49 -16.60 -2.25
N ARG A 33 0.65 -17.31 -2.23
CA ARG A 33 1.59 -17.29 -1.10
C ARG A 33 2.21 -15.90 -0.91
N ALA A 34 2.66 -15.27 -1.99
CA ALA A 34 3.25 -13.94 -1.93
C ALA A 34 2.23 -12.89 -1.46
N ALA A 35 1.00 -12.93 -1.99
CA ALA A 35 -0.06 -12.01 -1.58
C ALA A 35 -0.34 -12.11 -0.08
N ARG A 36 -0.42 -13.33 0.47
CA ARG A 36 -0.69 -13.55 1.89
C ARG A 36 0.41 -13.00 2.79
N GLU A 37 1.67 -13.24 2.42
CA GLU A 37 2.82 -12.74 3.18
C GLU A 37 2.94 -11.22 3.08
N THR A 38 2.75 -10.66 1.88
CA THR A 38 2.76 -9.21 1.66
C THR A 38 1.65 -8.53 2.45
N GLY A 39 0.41 -9.04 2.40
CA GLY A 39 -0.71 -8.49 3.16
C GLY A 39 -0.46 -8.49 4.67
N ARG A 40 0.18 -9.55 5.20
CA ARG A 40 0.59 -9.59 6.60
C ARG A 40 1.58 -8.47 6.93
N ARG A 41 2.65 -8.34 6.14
CA ARG A 41 3.68 -7.31 6.34
C ARG A 41 3.13 -5.90 6.17
N LEU A 42 2.19 -5.72 5.25
CA LEU A 42 1.52 -4.43 5.03
C LEU A 42 0.75 -4.03 6.27
N GLY A 43 -0.05 -4.93 6.86
CA GLY A 43 -0.76 -4.66 8.13
C GLY A 43 0.20 -4.36 9.28
N GLU A 44 1.25 -5.16 9.45
CA GLU A 44 2.29 -4.92 10.46
C GLU A 44 2.96 -3.53 10.29
N ALA A 45 3.20 -3.11 9.03
CA ALA A 45 3.77 -1.81 8.73
C ALA A 45 2.77 -0.66 8.94
N SER A 46 1.47 -0.87 8.66
CA SER A 46 0.41 0.09 8.97
C SER A 46 0.33 0.37 10.47
N ASP A 47 0.29 -0.67 11.30
CA ASP A 47 0.26 -0.53 12.76
C ASP A 47 1.49 0.22 13.31
N GLU A 48 2.65 0.03 12.66
CA GLU A 48 3.88 0.74 13.00
C GLU A 48 3.84 2.21 12.55
N ALA A 49 3.34 2.49 11.35
CA ALA A 49 3.22 3.84 10.82
C ALA A 49 2.27 4.71 11.64
N GLU A 50 1.18 4.16 12.18
CA GLU A 50 0.26 4.87 13.09
C GLU A 50 0.94 5.38 14.37
N ARG A 51 2.07 4.79 14.76
CA ARG A 51 2.86 5.20 15.93
C ARG A 51 3.93 6.23 15.60
N GLN A 52 4.15 6.53 14.32
CA GLN A 52 5.18 7.44 13.85
C GLN A 52 4.60 8.85 13.61
N PRO A 53 5.41 9.91 13.77
CA PRO A 53 4.97 11.25 13.39
C PRO A 53 4.73 11.31 11.88
N VAL A 54 3.59 11.87 11.47
CA VAL A 54 3.32 12.17 10.06
C VAL A 54 4.27 13.31 9.64
N VAL A 55 5.20 13.00 8.75
CA VAL A 55 6.02 13.99 8.06
C VAL A 55 5.50 14.05 6.64
N ASP A 56 4.59 14.98 6.36
CA ASP A 56 4.08 15.16 5.00
C ASP A 56 5.13 15.93 4.17
N PRO A 57 5.76 15.31 3.16
CA PRO A 57 6.82 15.97 2.39
C PRO A 57 6.31 17.09 1.47
N ASP A 58 4.98 17.21 1.28
CA ASP A 58 4.33 18.23 0.46
C ASP A 58 3.72 19.39 1.29
N ASP A 59 3.74 19.31 2.63
CA ASP A 59 3.45 20.45 3.50
C ASP A 59 4.68 21.37 3.51
N GLY A 60 4.74 22.26 2.53
CA GLY A 60 5.70 23.36 2.50
C GLY A 60 5.68 24.10 3.84
N GLY A 61 6.72 23.89 4.65
CA GLY A 61 6.86 24.51 5.96
C GLY A 61 6.70 26.02 5.86
N THR A 62 5.62 26.53 6.43
CA THR A 62 5.53 27.93 6.84
C THR A 62 6.12 28.01 8.24
N ALA A 63 7.44 28.27 8.28
CA ALA A 63 8.09 28.87 9.43
C ALA A 63 7.98 30.39 9.33
#